data_AF-A0AB73IQC2-F1
#
_entry.id   AF-A0AB73IQC2-F1
#
_cell.length_a   1.000
_cell.length_b   1.000
_cell.length_c   1.000
_cell.angle_alpha   90.00
_cell.angle_beta   90.00
_cell.angle_gamma   90.00
#
_symmetry.space_group_name_H-M   'P 1'
#
loop_
_entity.id
_entity.type
_entity.pdbx_description
1 polymer ?
#
loop_
_entity_poly.entity_id
_entity_poly.type
_entity_poly.pdbx_seq_one_letter_code
_entity_poly.pdbx_strand_id
1 'polypeptide(L)'
;MERSPFEAVAAQVRDWLDAGPGSAWARRVGRLRAGEGHAWIVDLHDDALPVRYVRIALPLDFPVSPCELSVDPGHFLQLPHIEADGHVCLGLVPIPQDYDDPVAAITRALEALDDQLLGPSADPHWVQEQFHNERASYWVHYCGKRRQAPDRRAVAARTFVDVGSTGDWSEGAIAAYIPAGSKHRRYALQVATVAPVEPHGLAARHGWADGTMVCGSALFVRLADDEPWTPATWPASFDALDALVRRATHGECLLTQWAGKCSRADVAARAKRSAKGRAKREPEVPPGQSPLLVVLVQGPLVFGYQVYATALPLLEAPCIEPVCVTRVDADWALARDHKLDVLHERRKKRVLLLGNGSLGSSLAKALARSGIGYLDVVDVQLMGVENTSRHELGIAEVGQPKASALARKLWRDIPGLDVRGFRADAPTWITKNCRPERYDLVVECTAESSVRTFISHMRSALLGDTPIVHAWTEPLCSAGHVVLTQTAVPWPADDPADELVNASDLSARDTRVRLPACSDGFHPYGAADIQLVAAFAAERIIGILDDMQQPSTVWSWVRSSAYFEALPVPVNPRVIVPYSVSKADSATTTRSLSNVLGRE
;
A
#
# COMPACT_ATOMS: atom_id res chain seq x y z
N MET A 1 2.90 -33.54 34.38
CA MET A 1 3.01 -32.77 33.13
C MET A 1 1.67 -32.92 32.44
N GLU A 2 0.83 -31.90 32.52
CA GLU A 2 -0.38 -31.86 31.70
C GLU A 2 0.06 -31.99 30.23
N ARG A 3 -0.50 -32.98 29.53
CA ARG A 3 -0.31 -33.10 28.08
C ARG A 3 -0.75 -31.78 27.46
N SER A 4 -0.05 -31.35 26.43
CA SER A 4 -0.50 -30.21 25.62
C SER A 4 -1.98 -30.40 25.29
N PRO A 5 -2.85 -29.38 25.45
CA PRO A 5 -4.28 -29.52 25.13
C PRO A 5 -4.49 -30.06 23.70
N PHE A 6 -3.57 -29.76 22.78
CA PHE A 6 -3.56 -30.24 21.39
C PHE A 6 -3.34 -31.76 21.27
N GLU A 7 -2.53 -32.37 22.16
CA GLU A 7 -2.24 -33.80 22.10
C GLU A 7 -3.49 -34.63 22.44
N ALA A 8 -4.31 -34.17 23.40
CA ALA A 8 -5.56 -34.83 23.75
C ALA A 8 -6.59 -34.72 22.62
N VAL A 9 -6.68 -33.56 21.97
CA VAL A 9 -7.59 -33.32 20.84
C VAL A 9 -7.17 -34.15 19.62
N ALA A 10 -5.89 -34.13 19.25
CA ALA A 10 -5.35 -34.95 18.16
C ALA A 10 -5.46 -36.45 18.44
N ALA A 11 -5.39 -36.88 19.70
CA ALA A 11 -5.60 -38.27 20.09
C ALA A 11 -7.02 -38.76 19.80
N GLN A 12 -8.04 -37.91 19.94
CA GLN A 12 -9.43 -38.29 19.61
C GLN A 12 -9.59 -38.58 18.11
N VAL A 13 -9.04 -37.70 17.25
CA VAL A 13 -9.03 -37.92 15.79
C VAL A 13 -8.25 -39.18 15.45
N ARG A 14 -7.11 -39.38 16.11
CA ARG A 14 -6.34 -40.61 15.93
C ARG A 14 -7.16 -41.84 16.25
N ASP A 15 -7.76 -41.88 17.43
CA ASP A 15 -8.44 -43.09 17.90
C ASP A 15 -9.65 -43.37 16.98
N TRP A 16 -10.30 -42.33 16.46
CA TRP A 16 -11.34 -42.43 15.43
C TRP A 16 -10.84 -42.98 14.08
N LEU A 17 -9.71 -42.50 13.55
CA LEU A 17 -9.15 -42.93 12.26
C LEU A 17 -8.39 -44.25 12.31
N ASP A 18 -7.80 -44.63 13.46
CA ASP A 18 -7.00 -45.85 13.59
C ASP A 18 -7.82 -47.07 14.04
N ALA A 19 -8.79 -46.85 14.93
CA ALA A 19 -9.54 -47.93 15.58
C ALA A 19 -11.07 -47.75 15.55
N GLY A 20 -11.54 -46.53 15.24
CA GLY A 20 -12.96 -46.21 15.12
C GLY A 20 -13.51 -46.39 13.69
N PRO A 21 -14.67 -45.79 13.39
CA PRO A 21 -15.30 -45.86 12.06
C PRO A 21 -14.40 -45.43 10.89
N GLY A 22 -13.44 -44.52 11.13
CA GLY A 22 -12.50 -44.05 10.11
C GLY A 22 -11.49 -45.11 9.63
N SER A 23 -11.22 -46.12 10.46
CA SER A 23 -10.24 -47.18 10.16
C SER A 23 -10.60 -48.06 8.97
N ALA A 24 -11.87 -48.03 8.53
CA ALA A 24 -12.33 -48.78 7.36
C ALA A 24 -11.80 -48.19 6.03
N TRP A 25 -11.45 -46.90 5.99
CA TRP A 25 -11.09 -46.19 4.76
C TRP A 25 -9.83 -45.33 4.88
N ALA A 26 -9.34 -45.05 6.09
CA ALA A 26 -8.08 -44.34 6.33
C ALA A 26 -6.97 -45.29 6.79
N ARG A 27 -5.74 -45.05 6.32
CA ARG A 27 -4.53 -45.81 6.74
C ARG A 27 -3.48 -44.87 7.30
N ARG A 28 -3.01 -45.15 8.52
CA ARG A 28 -1.96 -44.36 9.18
C ARG A 28 -0.66 -44.36 8.37
N VAL A 29 -0.05 -43.18 8.25
CA VAL A 29 1.27 -43.02 7.62
C VAL A 29 2.35 -42.87 8.69
N GLY A 30 3.34 -43.76 8.67
CA GLY A 30 4.46 -43.73 9.61
C GLY A 30 5.49 -42.62 9.34
N ARG A 31 5.58 -42.14 8.09
CA ARG A 31 6.48 -41.06 7.69
C ARG A 31 5.74 -39.72 7.72
N LEU A 32 6.08 -38.89 8.69
CA LEU A 32 5.53 -37.54 8.85
C LEU A 32 6.42 -36.50 8.15
N ARG A 33 5.78 -35.45 7.60
CA ARG A 33 6.43 -34.23 7.13
C ARG A 33 6.76 -33.34 8.33
N ALA A 34 7.65 -32.37 8.13
CA ALA A 34 8.00 -31.44 9.19
C ALA A 34 6.76 -30.66 9.64
N GLY A 35 6.49 -30.61 10.95
CA GLY A 35 5.33 -29.90 11.50
C GLY A 35 4.06 -30.75 11.64
N GLU A 36 4.01 -31.96 11.07
CA GLU A 36 2.90 -32.88 11.27
C GLU A 36 3.05 -33.67 12.58
N GLY A 37 1.98 -33.77 13.36
CA GLY A 37 1.88 -34.67 14.51
C GLY A 37 1.37 -36.06 14.11
N HIS A 38 0.37 -36.12 13.24
CA HIS A 38 -0.22 -37.36 12.75
C HIS A 38 -0.64 -37.23 11.29
N ALA A 39 -0.65 -38.34 10.54
CA ALA A 39 -1.14 -38.33 9.16
C ALA A 39 -1.71 -39.69 8.72
N TRP A 40 -2.63 -39.63 7.77
CA TRP A 40 -3.33 -40.77 7.17
C TRP A 40 -3.43 -40.61 5.66
N ILE A 41 -3.59 -41.72 4.95
CA ILE A 41 -4.00 -41.76 3.55
C ILE A 41 -5.41 -42.34 3.49
N VAL A 42 -6.29 -41.65 2.77
CA VAL A 42 -7.63 -42.10 2.40
C VAL A 42 -7.59 -42.49 0.93
N ASP A 43 -7.83 -43.76 0.63
CA ASP A 43 -7.92 -44.25 -0.74
C ASP A 43 -9.31 -43.91 -1.30
N LEU A 44 -9.34 -43.13 -2.37
CA LEU A 44 -10.58 -42.79 -3.08
C LEU A 44 -10.84 -43.92 -4.09
N HIS A 45 -11.79 -44.81 -3.79
CA HIS A 45 -12.02 -46.05 -4.55
C HIS A 45 -12.87 -45.85 -5.82
N ASP A 46 -12.95 -44.64 -6.33
CA ASP A 46 -13.75 -44.30 -7.51
C ASP A 46 -12.83 -43.84 -8.65
N ASP A 47 -12.74 -44.67 -9.70
CA ASP A 47 -11.93 -44.38 -10.89
C ASP A 47 -12.46 -43.17 -11.69
N ALA A 48 -13.68 -42.69 -11.40
CA ALA A 48 -14.23 -41.48 -11.99
C ALA A 48 -13.67 -40.20 -11.35
N LEU A 49 -13.08 -40.29 -10.15
CA LEU A 49 -12.46 -39.14 -9.49
C LEU A 49 -11.09 -38.85 -10.08
N PRO A 50 -10.71 -37.57 -10.26
CA PRO A 50 -9.44 -37.25 -10.89
C PRO A 50 -8.23 -37.49 -9.98
N VAL A 51 -8.45 -37.80 -8.70
CA VAL A 51 -7.45 -38.02 -7.67
C VAL A 51 -7.69 -39.37 -7.00
N ARG A 52 -6.63 -40.15 -6.81
CA ARG A 52 -6.74 -41.54 -6.31
C ARG A 52 -6.71 -41.66 -4.79
N TYR A 53 -6.10 -40.70 -4.11
CA TYR A 53 -5.97 -40.71 -2.67
C TYR A 53 -5.79 -39.30 -2.13
N VAL A 54 -6.10 -39.14 -0.84
CA VAL A 54 -5.91 -37.90 -0.10
C VAL A 54 -5.13 -38.21 1.16
N ARG A 55 -4.08 -37.44 1.41
CA ARG A 55 -3.38 -37.40 2.69
C ARG A 55 -4.10 -36.40 3.59
N ILE A 56 -4.50 -36.85 4.77
CA ILE A 56 -4.94 -35.98 5.86
C ILE A 56 -3.78 -35.90 6.86
N ALA A 57 -3.35 -34.70 7.22
CA ALA A 57 -2.35 -34.48 8.25
C ALA A 57 -2.88 -33.53 9.33
N LEU A 58 -2.53 -33.82 10.59
CA LEU A 58 -2.77 -32.94 11.71
C LEU A 58 -1.47 -32.23 12.05
N PRO A 59 -1.43 -30.89 11.98
CA PRO A 59 -0.34 -30.11 12.53
C PRO A 59 -0.11 -30.38 14.02
N LEU A 60 1.08 -30.06 14.53
CA LEU A 60 1.42 -30.22 15.96
C LEU A 60 0.55 -29.35 16.89
N ASP A 61 -0.06 -28.29 16.37
CA ASP A 61 -0.92 -27.34 17.09
C ASP A 61 -2.42 -27.53 16.77
N PHE A 62 -2.81 -28.61 16.09
CA PHE A 62 -4.22 -28.91 15.81
C PHE A 62 -5.05 -28.93 17.12
N PRO A 63 -6.22 -28.24 17.19
CA PRO A 63 -7.00 -27.66 16.09
C PRO A 63 -6.81 -26.14 15.92
N VAL A 64 -5.75 -25.53 16.47
CA VAL A 64 -5.42 -24.10 16.20
C VAL A 64 -5.22 -23.90 14.71
N SER A 65 -4.40 -24.76 14.11
CA SER A 65 -4.32 -24.93 12.67
C SER A 65 -5.27 -26.06 12.25
N PRO A 66 -6.04 -25.89 11.16
CA PRO A 66 -6.91 -26.96 10.67
C PRO A 66 -6.08 -28.16 10.19
N CYS A 67 -6.74 -29.29 9.95
CA CYS A 67 -6.06 -30.40 9.28
C CYS A 67 -5.63 -29.99 7.86
N GLU A 68 -4.47 -30.47 7.44
CA GLU A 68 -3.95 -30.26 6.11
C GLU A 68 -4.40 -31.41 5.21
N LEU A 69 -4.89 -31.06 4.02
CA LEU A 69 -5.23 -32.02 2.97
C LEU A 69 -4.16 -31.95 1.88
N SER A 70 -3.72 -33.09 1.37
CA SER A 70 -2.79 -33.13 0.24
C SER A 70 -3.08 -34.28 -0.70
N VAL A 71 -2.85 -34.08 -1.99
CA VAL A 71 -2.98 -35.08 -3.05
C VAL A 71 -1.65 -35.26 -3.78
N ASP A 72 -1.64 -36.04 -4.86
CA ASP A 72 -0.45 -36.17 -5.70
C ASP A 72 -0.04 -34.79 -6.28
N PRO A 73 1.21 -34.32 -6.06
CA PRO A 73 1.69 -33.04 -6.59
C PRO A 73 1.63 -32.94 -8.13
N GLY A 74 1.50 -34.07 -8.83
CA GLY A 74 1.27 -34.13 -10.27
C GLY A 74 0.00 -33.42 -10.73
N HIS A 75 -1.00 -33.26 -9.86
CA HIS A 75 -2.22 -32.52 -10.16
C HIS A 75 -2.07 -30.99 -10.12
N PHE A 76 -0.91 -30.48 -9.70
CA PHE A 76 -0.61 -29.05 -9.72
C PHE A 76 -0.72 -28.47 -11.14
N LEU A 77 -1.55 -27.42 -11.30
CA LEU A 77 -1.93 -26.81 -12.59
C LEU A 77 -2.72 -27.72 -13.54
N GLN A 78 -3.22 -28.86 -13.04
CA GLN A 78 -4.19 -29.71 -13.74
C GLN A 78 -5.57 -29.60 -13.10
N LEU A 79 -5.61 -29.50 -11.77
CA LEU A 79 -6.80 -29.25 -10.96
C LEU A 79 -6.62 -27.96 -10.15
N PRO A 80 -7.71 -27.21 -9.90
CA PRO A 80 -7.67 -26.04 -9.04
C PRO A 80 -7.48 -26.45 -7.57
N HIS A 81 -7.26 -25.45 -6.71
CA HIS A 81 -7.01 -25.54 -5.28
C HIS A 81 -5.81 -26.41 -4.86
N ILE A 82 -4.97 -26.86 -5.79
CA ILE A 82 -3.80 -27.68 -5.47
C ILE A 82 -2.53 -26.85 -5.64
N GLU A 83 -1.65 -26.91 -4.65
CA GLU A 83 -0.32 -26.30 -4.66
C GLU A 83 0.76 -27.23 -5.24
N ALA A 84 1.96 -26.67 -5.45
CA ALA A 84 3.07 -27.38 -6.10
C ALA A 84 3.60 -28.59 -5.32
N ASP A 85 3.35 -28.67 -4.02
CA ASP A 85 3.70 -29.79 -3.13
C ASP A 85 2.51 -30.76 -2.89
N GLY A 86 1.40 -30.54 -3.59
CA GLY A 86 0.18 -31.32 -3.49
C GLY A 86 -0.78 -30.85 -2.40
N HIS A 87 -0.46 -29.82 -1.61
CA HIS A 87 -1.38 -29.28 -0.61
C HIS A 87 -2.68 -28.76 -1.25
N VAL A 88 -3.81 -28.96 -0.60
CA VAL A 88 -5.15 -28.61 -1.09
C VAL A 88 -5.72 -27.44 -0.29
N CYS A 89 -6.00 -26.33 -0.97
CA CYS A 89 -6.37 -25.03 -0.39
C CYS A 89 -7.87 -24.74 -0.57
N LEU A 90 -8.67 -25.18 0.41
CA LEU A 90 -10.14 -25.04 0.39
C LEU A 90 -10.66 -24.02 1.40
N GLY A 91 -9.79 -23.14 1.90
CA GLY A 91 -10.14 -22.13 2.89
C GLY A 91 -10.70 -22.72 4.19
N LEU A 92 -10.16 -23.87 4.64
CA LEU A 92 -10.56 -24.49 5.91
C LEU A 92 -10.26 -23.52 7.06
N VAL A 93 -11.30 -23.14 7.81
CA VAL A 93 -11.19 -22.26 8.98
C VAL A 93 -11.52 -23.05 10.24
N PRO A 94 -10.61 -23.11 11.23
CA PRO A 94 -10.88 -23.75 12.51
C PRO A 94 -11.93 -22.94 13.28
N ILE A 95 -12.81 -23.64 13.98
CA ILE A 95 -13.85 -23.04 14.84
C ILE A 95 -13.67 -23.45 16.29
N PRO A 96 -14.15 -22.66 17.27
CA PRO A 96 -13.98 -23.00 18.69
C PRO A 96 -14.47 -24.40 19.07
N GLN A 97 -15.49 -24.91 18.39
CA GLN A 97 -16.06 -26.24 18.61
C GLN A 97 -15.10 -27.39 18.27
N ASP A 98 -14.03 -27.14 17.51
CA ASP A 98 -13.08 -28.18 17.10
C ASP A 98 -12.22 -28.69 18.26
N TYR A 99 -12.15 -27.94 19.36
CA TYR A 99 -11.55 -28.41 20.61
C TYR A 99 -12.42 -29.46 21.31
N ASP A 100 -13.74 -29.34 21.19
CA ASP A 100 -14.72 -30.23 21.83
C ASP A 100 -15.07 -31.42 20.95
N ASP A 101 -15.16 -31.23 19.63
CA ASP A 101 -15.41 -32.25 18.62
C ASP A 101 -14.43 -32.15 17.43
N PRO A 102 -13.19 -32.63 17.61
CA PRO A 102 -12.19 -32.56 16.56
C PRO A 102 -12.45 -33.52 15.39
N VAL A 103 -13.29 -34.54 15.58
CA VAL A 103 -13.68 -35.46 14.50
C VAL A 103 -14.57 -34.72 13.51
N ALA A 104 -15.51 -33.91 13.98
CA ALA A 104 -16.31 -33.06 13.12
C ALA A 104 -15.45 -32.09 12.28
N ALA A 105 -14.30 -31.63 12.79
CA ALA A 105 -13.37 -30.82 12.02
C ALA A 105 -12.81 -31.57 10.79
N ILE A 106 -12.44 -32.83 10.95
CA ILE A 106 -11.97 -33.68 9.84
C ILE A 106 -13.09 -34.00 8.86
N THR A 107 -14.28 -34.33 9.37
CA THR A 107 -15.46 -34.58 8.53
C THR A 107 -15.77 -33.38 7.65
N ARG A 108 -15.82 -32.17 8.22
CA ARG A 108 -16.04 -30.93 7.43
C ARG A 108 -14.94 -30.68 6.41
N ALA A 109 -13.69 -31.01 6.72
CA ALA A 109 -12.59 -30.87 5.77
C ALA A 109 -12.74 -31.85 4.57
N LEU A 110 -13.18 -33.08 4.83
CA LEU A 110 -13.45 -34.06 3.78
C LEU A 110 -14.70 -33.72 2.97
N GLU A 111 -15.76 -33.22 3.59
CA GLU A 111 -16.95 -32.69 2.91
C GLU A 111 -16.57 -31.52 2.01
N ALA A 112 -15.79 -30.56 2.51
CA ALA A 112 -15.29 -29.44 1.71
C ALA A 112 -14.44 -29.91 0.53
N LEU A 113 -13.63 -30.97 0.71
CA LEU A 113 -12.84 -31.55 -0.38
C LEU A 113 -13.73 -32.13 -1.47
N ASP A 114 -14.78 -32.86 -1.11
CA ASP A 114 -15.70 -33.44 -2.08
C ASP A 114 -16.50 -32.34 -2.80
N ASP A 115 -17.14 -31.46 -2.03
CA ASP A 115 -18.05 -30.43 -2.53
C ASP A 115 -17.34 -29.34 -3.34
N GLN A 116 -16.11 -28.97 -2.99
CA GLN A 116 -15.40 -27.84 -3.59
C GLN A 116 -14.29 -28.25 -4.57
N LEU A 117 -13.88 -29.52 -4.61
CA LEU A 117 -12.83 -29.97 -5.52
C LEU A 117 -13.21 -31.24 -6.27
N LEU A 118 -13.42 -32.36 -5.58
CA LEU A 118 -13.54 -33.66 -6.24
C LEU A 118 -14.80 -33.74 -7.12
N GLY A 119 -15.98 -33.43 -6.57
CA GLY A 119 -17.23 -33.46 -7.31
C GLY A 119 -17.24 -32.51 -8.51
N PRO A 120 -16.95 -31.20 -8.33
CA PRO A 120 -16.98 -30.22 -9.42
C PRO A 120 -15.89 -30.42 -10.49
N SER A 121 -14.75 -31.03 -10.15
CA SER A 121 -13.62 -31.18 -11.08
C SER A 121 -13.89 -32.05 -12.30
N ALA A 122 -14.99 -32.82 -12.30
CA ALA A 122 -15.46 -33.55 -13.49
C ALA A 122 -15.93 -32.62 -14.62
N ASP A 123 -16.29 -31.37 -14.32
CA ASP A 123 -16.66 -30.35 -15.31
C ASP A 123 -15.42 -29.52 -15.74
N PRO A 124 -14.94 -29.66 -17.00
CA PRO A 124 -13.82 -28.86 -17.49
C PRO A 124 -14.08 -27.36 -17.49
N HIS A 125 -15.34 -26.92 -17.62
CA HIS A 125 -15.69 -25.50 -17.58
C HIS A 125 -15.45 -24.93 -16.18
N TRP A 126 -15.97 -25.61 -15.16
CA TRP A 126 -15.72 -25.26 -13.76
C TRP A 126 -14.22 -25.20 -13.45
N VAL A 127 -13.43 -26.17 -13.92
CA VAL A 127 -11.96 -26.18 -13.75
C VAL A 127 -11.31 -24.91 -14.32
N GLN A 128 -11.67 -24.53 -15.55
CA GLN A 128 -11.13 -23.30 -16.15
C GLN A 128 -11.58 -22.05 -15.41
N GLU A 129 -12.84 -22.01 -14.97
CA GLU A 129 -13.40 -20.91 -14.20
C GLU A 129 -12.65 -20.73 -12.87
N GLN A 130 -12.41 -21.80 -12.11
CA GLN A 130 -11.65 -21.72 -10.86
C GLN A 130 -10.22 -21.26 -11.08
N PHE A 131 -9.52 -21.81 -12.07
CA PHE A 131 -8.18 -21.34 -12.44
C PHE A 131 -8.18 -19.86 -12.79
N HIS A 132 -9.21 -19.40 -13.49
CA HIS A 132 -9.35 -18.00 -13.85
C HIS A 132 -9.65 -17.13 -12.63
N ASN A 133 -10.53 -17.55 -11.72
CA ASN A 133 -10.89 -16.77 -10.53
C ASN A 133 -9.70 -16.56 -9.60
N GLU A 134 -8.83 -17.55 -9.47
CA GLU A 134 -7.62 -17.51 -8.62
C GLU A 134 -6.33 -17.26 -9.42
N ARG A 135 -6.46 -16.75 -10.64
CA ARG A 135 -5.39 -16.63 -11.64
C ARG A 135 -4.11 -15.95 -11.15
N ALA A 136 -4.21 -15.00 -10.21
CA ALA A 136 -3.06 -14.33 -9.61
C ALA A 136 -2.14 -15.32 -8.86
N SER A 137 -2.74 -16.21 -8.05
CA SER A 137 -2.02 -17.19 -7.25
C SER A 137 -1.32 -18.21 -8.16
N TYR A 138 -2.06 -18.80 -9.10
CA TYR A 138 -1.49 -19.77 -10.04
C TYR A 138 -0.37 -19.19 -10.90
N TRP A 139 -0.51 -17.93 -11.32
CA TRP A 139 0.54 -17.24 -12.07
C TRP A 139 1.84 -17.12 -11.26
N VAL A 140 1.75 -16.78 -9.97
CA VAL A 140 2.92 -16.69 -9.08
C VAL A 140 3.59 -18.05 -8.92
N HIS A 141 2.83 -19.11 -8.69
CA HIS A 141 3.39 -20.45 -8.58
C HIS A 141 4.00 -20.93 -9.91
N TYR A 142 3.38 -20.62 -11.04
CA TYR A 142 3.92 -20.91 -12.37
C TYR A 142 5.27 -20.20 -12.61
N CYS A 143 5.36 -18.92 -12.28
CA CYS A 143 6.63 -18.17 -12.30
C CYS A 143 7.69 -18.85 -11.40
N GLY A 144 7.30 -19.28 -10.19
CA GLY A 144 8.16 -20.01 -9.26
C GLY A 144 8.69 -21.33 -9.83
N LYS A 145 7.80 -22.15 -10.41
CA LYS A 145 8.13 -23.42 -11.07
C LYS A 145 9.07 -23.21 -12.25
N ARG A 146 8.79 -22.24 -13.12
CA ARG A 146 9.69 -21.87 -14.24
C ARG A 146 11.05 -21.38 -13.75
N ARG A 147 11.11 -20.61 -12.66
CA ARG A 147 12.38 -20.22 -12.02
C ARG A 147 13.19 -21.40 -11.49
N GLN A 148 12.63 -22.58 -11.30
CA GLN A 148 13.35 -23.78 -10.85
C GLN A 148 13.67 -24.75 -12.01
N ALA A 149 13.11 -24.52 -13.19
CA ALA A 149 13.26 -25.42 -14.33
C ALA A 149 14.72 -25.49 -14.82
N PRO A 150 15.22 -26.66 -15.28
CA PRO A 150 16.59 -26.81 -15.76
C PRO A 150 16.92 -25.95 -16.98
N ASP A 151 15.93 -25.71 -17.85
CA ASP A 151 16.03 -24.95 -19.11
C ASP A 151 15.77 -23.45 -18.94
N ARG A 152 15.56 -22.97 -17.71
CA ARG A 152 15.19 -21.58 -17.43
C ARG A 152 16.23 -20.57 -17.95
N ARG A 153 15.75 -19.40 -18.36
CA ARG A 153 16.57 -18.20 -18.56
C ARG A 153 16.54 -17.28 -17.34
N ALA A 154 17.58 -16.47 -17.20
CA ALA A 154 17.79 -15.65 -16.00
C ALA A 154 16.94 -14.38 -16.02
N VAL A 155 15.93 -14.33 -15.15
CA VAL A 155 15.06 -13.16 -14.93
C VAL A 155 15.51 -12.33 -13.73
N ALA A 156 15.07 -11.07 -13.65
CA ALA A 156 15.30 -10.24 -12.47
C ALA A 156 14.65 -10.85 -11.22
N ALA A 157 15.33 -10.74 -10.07
CA ALA A 157 14.78 -11.29 -8.82
C ALA A 157 13.47 -10.58 -8.44
N ARG A 158 13.43 -9.26 -8.60
CA ARG A 158 12.25 -8.39 -8.40
C ARG A 158 11.97 -7.57 -9.67
N THR A 159 10.69 -7.48 -10.02
CA THR A 159 10.21 -6.63 -11.12
C THR A 159 9.09 -5.75 -10.58
N PHE A 160 9.31 -4.44 -10.58
CA PHE A 160 8.31 -3.45 -10.20
C PHE A 160 7.74 -2.78 -11.44
N VAL A 161 6.44 -2.53 -11.44
CA VAL A 161 5.74 -1.91 -12.56
C VAL A 161 4.90 -0.74 -12.08
N ASP A 162 5.03 0.41 -12.74
CA ASP A 162 4.04 1.48 -12.71
C ASP A 162 3.27 1.40 -14.03
N VAL A 163 2.02 0.94 -13.95
CA VAL A 163 1.19 0.70 -15.14
C VAL A 163 0.75 2.02 -15.76
N GLY A 164 0.66 3.11 -14.99
CA GLY A 164 0.15 4.39 -15.46
C GLY A 164 -1.26 4.30 -16.05
N SER A 165 -1.64 5.32 -16.83
CA SER A 165 -2.85 5.31 -17.65
C SER A 165 -2.55 4.72 -19.02
N THR A 166 -2.75 3.43 -19.19
CA THR A 166 -2.64 2.77 -20.50
C THR A 166 -3.99 2.77 -21.21
N GLY A 167 -4.01 3.07 -22.50
CA GLY A 167 -5.11 2.65 -23.38
C GLY A 167 -5.07 1.13 -23.57
N ASP A 168 -5.43 0.64 -24.76
CA ASP A 168 -5.34 -0.79 -25.06
C ASP A 168 -3.90 -1.31 -24.97
N TRP A 169 -2.91 -0.46 -25.27
CA TRP A 169 -1.50 -0.74 -25.06
C TRP A 169 -0.64 0.52 -24.99
N SER A 170 0.60 0.40 -24.51
CA SER A 170 1.58 1.49 -24.48
C SER A 170 3.03 0.97 -24.48
N GLU A 171 3.93 1.68 -25.16
CA GLU A 171 5.37 1.49 -24.99
C GLU A 171 5.83 2.18 -23.69
N GLY A 172 6.64 1.46 -22.91
CA GLY A 172 7.24 1.94 -21.66
C GLY A 172 8.75 1.76 -21.65
N ALA A 173 9.38 2.18 -20.56
CA ALA A 173 10.82 2.10 -20.36
C ALA A 173 11.16 1.27 -19.11
N ILE A 174 12.37 0.71 -19.09
CA ILE A 174 12.89 -0.06 -17.96
C ILE A 174 14.19 0.56 -17.45
N ALA A 175 14.33 0.63 -16.13
CA ALA A 175 15.61 0.75 -15.43
C ALA A 175 15.89 -0.55 -14.65
N ALA A 176 16.88 -1.32 -15.11
CA ALA A 176 17.32 -2.55 -14.47
C ALA A 176 18.67 -2.37 -13.78
N TYR A 177 18.88 -3.07 -12.67
CA TYR A 177 20.00 -2.85 -11.76
C TYR A 177 20.78 -4.13 -11.52
N ILE A 178 22.09 -4.07 -11.79
CA ILE A 178 23.05 -5.14 -11.53
C ILE A 178 23.83 -4.76 -10.25
N PRO A 179 23.72 -5.55 -9.16
CA PRO A 179 24.42 -5.25 -7.91
C PRO A 179 25.93 -5.14 -8.09
N ALA A 180 26.55 -4.26 -7.31
CA ALA A 180 28.00 -4.14 -7.25
C ALA A 180 28.64 -5.50 -6.86
N GLY A 181 29.67 -5.91 -7.59
CA GLY A 181 30.36 -7.19 -7.34
C GLY A 181 29.63 -8.44 -7.81
N SER A 182 28.50 -8.31 -8.53
CA SER A 182 27.77 -9.45 -9.10
C SER A 182 28.63 -10.24 -10.11
N LYS A 183 29.04 -11.46 -9.75
CA LYS A 183 29.85 -12.35 -10.61
C LYS A 183 29.15 -12.71 -11.93
N HIS A 184 27.84 -12.92 -11.87
CA HIS A 184 27.03 -13.34 -13.01
C HIS A 184 26.37 -12.17 -13.74
N ARG A 185 26.58 -10.93 -13.27
CA ARG A 185 26.11 -9.70 -13.93
C ARG A 185 24.59 -9.73 -14.22
N ARG A 186 23.81 -10.35 -13.32
CA ARG A 186 22.35 -10.49 -13.41
C ARG A 186 21.63 -9.27 -12.82
N TYR A 187 20.47 -8.96 -13.37
CA TYR A 187 19.57 -7.97 -12.81
C TYR A 187 19.02 -8.47 -11.46
N ALA A 188 19.23 -7.72 -10.38
CA ALA A 188 18.58 -8.00 -9.10
C ALA A 188 17.20 -7.35 -9.01
N LEU A 189 17.04 -6.19 -9.66
CA LEU A 189 15.81 -5.43 -9.72
C LEU A 189 15.64 -4.87 -11.13
N GLN A 190 14.41 -4.80 -11.59
CA GLN A 190 14.03 -3.92 -12.69
C GLN A 190 12.74 -3.17 -12.36
N VAL A 191 12.66 -1.91 -12.80
CA VAL A 191 11.50 -1.04 -12.67
C VAL A 191 11.04 -0.69 -14.08
N ALA A 192 9.80 -1.00 -14.43
CA ALA A 192 9.19 -0.68 -15.70
C ALA A 192 8.06 0.34 -15.51
N THR A 193 8.01 1.36 -16.36
CA THR A 193 7.01 2.43 -16.25
C THR A 193 6.51 2.86 -17.62
N VAL A 194 5.30 3.45 -17.63
CA VAL A 194 4.77 4.20 -18.78
C VAL A 194 5.04 5.69 -18.57
N ALA A 195 5.30 6.42 -19.66
CA ALA A 195 5.47 7.87 -19.60
C ALA A 195 4.22 8.55 -18.99
N PRO A 196 4.38 9.62 -18.20
CA PRO A 196 5.57 10.43 -18.02
C PRO A 196 6.53 9.96 -16.90
N VAL A 197 6.22 8.86 -16.20
CA VAL A 197 7.04 8.39 -15.08
C VAL A 197 8.35 7.81 -15.61
N GLU A 198 9.48 8.38 -15.20
CA GLU A 198 10.81 7.90 -15.57
C GLU A 198 11.25 6.78 -14.60
N PRO A 199 11.63 5.58 -15.10
CA PRO A 199 11.81 4.40 -14.25
C PRO A 199 13.01 4.52 -13.29
N HIS A 200 14.10 5.19 -13.68
CA HIS A 200 15.21 5.45 -12.77
C HIS A 200 14.83 6.43 -11.67
N GLY A 201 14.12 7.51 -12.00
CA GLY A 201 13.59 8.48 -11.07
C GLY A 201 12.65 7.85 -10.04
N LEU A 202 11.78 6.93 -10.47
CA LEU A 202 10.93 6.16 -9.56
C LEU A 202 11.75 5.25 -8.64
N ALA A 203 12.74 4.53 -9.18
CA ALA A 203 13.62 3.69 -8.38
C ALA A 203 14.46 4.48 -7.38
N ALA A 204 15.02 5.62 -7.79
CA ALA A 204 15.80 6.51 -6.93
C ALA A 204 14.93 7.13 -5.84
N ARG A 205 13.69 7.52 -6.20
CA ARG A 205 12.70 8.05 -5.25
C ARG A 205 12.46 7.11 -4.09
N HIS A 206 12.27 5.82 -4.35
CA HIS A 206 11.96 4.84 -3.31
C HIS A 206 13.20 4.11 -2.76
N GLY A 207 14.41 4.56 -3.10
CA GLY A 207 15.66 3.97 -2.59
C GLY A 207 15.95 2.56 -3.11
N TRP A 208 15.45 2.22 -4.30
CA TRP A 208 15.64 0.91 -4.92
C TRP A 208 16.80 0.87 -5.92
N ALA A 209 17.25 2.04 -6.40
CA ALA A 209 18.35 2.15 -7.34
C ALA A 209 19.68 1.79 -6.66
N ASP A 210 20.22 0.60 -6.98
CA ASP A 210 21.48 0.10 -6.42
C ASP A 210 22.33 -0.63 -7.48
N GLY A 211 23.61 -0.28 -7.58
CA GLY A 211 24.55 -0.86 -8.55
C GLY A 211 24.49 -0.24 -9.95
N THR A 212 24.88 -1.02 -10.97
CA THR A 212 24.97 -0.55 -12.37
C THR A 212 23.60 -0.59 -13.03
N MET A 213 23.14 0.56 -13.52
CA MET A 213 21.87 0.69 -14.25
C MET A 213 22.02 0.28 -15.73
N VAL A 214 21.02 -0.43 -16.24
CA VAL A 214 20.84 -0.77 -17.66
C VAL A 214 19.43 -0.37 -18.08
N CYS A 215 19.32 0.41 -19.15
CA CYS A 215 18.04 0.81 -19.73
C CYS A 215 17.48 -0.30 -20.61
N GLY A 216 16.15 -0.43 -20.65
CA GLY A 216 15.44 -1.32 -21.56
C GLY A 216 14.06 -0.79 -21.92
N SER A 217 13.26 -1.64 -22.56
CA SER A 217 11.93 -1.28 -23.07
C SER A 217 10.88 -2.21 -22.50
N ALA A 218 9.72 -1.65 -22.18
CA ALA A 218 8.56 -2.42 -21.75
C ALA A 218 7.40 -2.22 -22.75
N LEU A 219 6.53 -3.23 -22.84
CA LEU A 219 5.28 -3.15 -23.58
C LEU A 219 4.15 -3.48 -22.60
N PHE A 220 3.27 -2.53 -22.38
CA PHE A 220 2.08 -2.70 -21.54
C PHE A 220 0.90 -2.97 -22.46
N VAL A 221 0.15 -4.04 -22.21
CA VAL A 221 -0.98 -4.45 -23.04
C VAL A 221 -2.15 -4.78 -22.14
N ARG A 222 -3.30 -4.15 -22.38
CA ARG A 222 -4.54 -4.43 -21.66
C ARG A 222 -5.24 -5.62 -22.30
N LEU A 223 -5.57 -6.60 -21.47
CA LEU A 223 -6.43 -7.71 -21.83
C LEU A 223 -7.87 -7.35 -21.48
N ALA A 224 -8.82 -7.94 -22.21
CA ALA A 224 -10.22 -7.89 -21.81
C ALA A 224 -10.40 -8.59 -20.44
N ASP A 225 -11.35 -8.11 -19.64
CA ASP A 225 -11.56 -8.65 -18.28
C ASP A 225 -12.04 -10.11 -18.30
N ASP A 226 -12.68 -10.54 -19.40
CA ASP A 226 -13.14 -11.90 -19.67
C ASP A 226 -12.13 -12.75 -20.47
N GLU A 227 -10.97 -12.20 -20.86
CA GLU A 227 -9.92 -12.95 -21.55
C GLU A 227 -9.45 -14.11 -20.64
N PRO A 228 -9.61 -15.38 -21.05
CA PRO A 228 -9.27 -16.51 -20.20
C PRO A 228 -7.79 -16.53 -19.85
N TRP A 229 -7.49 -16.53 -18.55
CA TRP A 229 -6.13 -16.58 -18.02
C TRP A 229 -5.96 -17.77 -17.08
N THR A 230 -5.58 -18.91 -17.65
CA THR A 230 -5.47 -20.20 -16.96
C THR A 230 -4.20 -20.93 -17.40
N PRO A 231 -3.79 -22.02 -16.74
CA PRO A 231 -2.64 -22.82 -17.17
C PRO A 231 -2.73 -23.30 -18.63
N ALA A 232 -3.94 -23.48 -19.17
CA ALA A 232 -4.16 -23.90 -20.54
C ALA A 232 -3.99 -22.75 -21.56
N THR A 233 -4.12 -21.49 -21.13
CA THR A 233 -4.09 -20.32 -22.03
C THR A 233 -2.84 -19.47 -21.92
N TRP A 234 -2.01 -19.69 -20.90
CA TRP A 234 -0.76 -18.94 -20.75
C TRP A 234 0.18 -19.15 -21.95
N PRO A 235 0.70 -18.06 -22.54
CA PRO A 235 1.74 -18.16 -23.55
C PRO A 235 2.96 -18.96 -23.07
N ALA A 236 3.24 -20.08 -23.73
CA ALA A 236 4.41 -20.93 -23.49
C ALA A 236 5.54 -20.68 -24.51
N SER A 237 5.27 -19.95 -25.58
CA SER A 237 6.24 -19.58 -26.62
C SER A 237 6.12 -18.11 -26.98
N PHE A 238 7.17 -17.57 -27.61
CA PHE A 238 7.16 -16.19 -28.09
C PHE A 238 6.03 -15.96 -29.11
N ASP A 239 5.79 -16.90 -30.03
CA ASP A 239 4.73 -16.79 -31.03
C ASP A 239 3.33 -16.79 -30.41
N ALA A 240 3.12 -17.58 -29.35
CA ALA A 240 1.85 -17.57 -28.61
C ALA A 240 1.63 -16.20 -27.92
N LEU A 241 2.69 -15.61 -27.36
CA LEU A 241 2.61 -14.28 -26.75
C LEU A 241 2.40 -13.19 -27.81
N ASP A 242 3.08 -13.27 -28.95
CA ASP A 242 2.88 -12.36 -30.09
C ASP A 242 1.43 -12.42 -30.61
N ALA A 243 0.85 -13.62 -30.72
CA ALA A 243 -0.55 -13.79 -31.12
C ALA A 243 -1.55 -13.20 -30.11
N LEU A 244 -1.28 -13.37 -28.80
CA LEU A 244 -2.08 -12.75 -27.74
C LEU A 244 -1.98 -11.22 -27.80
N VAL A 245 -0.76 -10.67 -27.86
CA VAL A 245 -0.53 -9.23 -27.97
C VAL A 245 -1.24 -8.68 -29.20
N ARG A 246 -1.06 -9.31 -30.37
CA ARG A 246 -1.72 -8.88 -31.61
C ARG A 246 -3.24 -8.86 -31.49
N ARG A 247 -3.83 -9.86 -30.83
CA ARG A 247 -5.28 -9.90 -30.61
C ARG A 247 -5.73 -8.77 -29.67
N ALA A 248 -5.06 -8.63 -28.54
CA ALA A 248 -5.38 -7.63 -27.51
C ALA A 248 -5.21 -6.19 -28.00
N THR A 249 -4.27 -5.94 -28.92
CA THR A 249 -4.06 -4.62 -29.53
C THR A 249 -4.77 -4.45 -30.87
N HIS A 250 -5.74 -5.30 -31.23
CA HIS A 250 -6.46 -5.24 -32.52
C HIS A 250 -5.57 -5.20 -33.77
N GLY A 251 -4.39 -5.83 -33.69
CA GLY A 251 -3.40 -5.88 -34.77
C GLY A 251 -2.45 -4.68 -34.85
N GLU A 252 -2.60 -3.66 -34.00
CA GLU A 252 -1.76 -2.47 -34.01
C GLU A 252 -0.32 -2.74 -33.55
N CYS A 253 -0.12 -3.69 -32.63
CA CYS A 253 1.17 -4.05 -32.11
C CYS A 253 1.51 -5.51 -32.44
N LEU A 254 2.74 -5.72 -32.94
CA LEU A 254 3.33 -7.05 -33.07
C LEU A 254 4.59 -7.10 -32.21
N LEU A 255 4.65 -8.07 -31.31
CA LEU A 255 5.78 -8.29 -30.41
C LEU A 255 7.07 -8.58 -31.18
N THR A 256 6.99 -9.34 -32.27
CA THR A 256 8.10 -9.56 -33.23
C THR A 256 8.72 -8.24 -33.70
N GLN A 257 7.88 -7.31 -34.16
CA GLN A 257 8.31 -6.02 -34.70
C GLN A 257 8.86 -5.11 -33.59
N TRP A 258 8.16 -5.05 -32.45
CA TRP A 258 8.56 -4.26 -31.29
C TRP A 258 9.91 -4.72 -30.72
N ALA A 259 10.08 -6.01 -30.49
CA ALA A 259 11.31 -6.58 -29.96
C ALA A 259 12.50 -6.38 -30.93
N GLY A 260 12.25 -6.51 -32.24
CA GLY A 260 13.24 -6.24 -33.28
C GLY A 260 13.60 -4.75 -33.41
N LYS A 261 12.66 -3.83 -33.21
CA LYS A 261 12.90 -2.38 -33.13
C LYS A 261 13.81 -2.05 -31.94
N CYS A 262 13.49 -2.56 -30.75
CA CYS A 262 14.27 -2.29 -29.53
C CYS A 262 15.70 -2.82 -29.64
N SER A 263 15.86 -4.08 -30.08
CA SER A 263 17.18 -4.71 -30.26
C SER A 263 18.08 -3.93 -31.23
N ARG A 264 17.54 -3.43 -32.34
CA ARG A 264 18.30 -2.60 -33.30
C ARG A 264 18.71 -1.25 -32.71
N ALA A 265 17.82 -0.63 -31.93
CA ALA A 265 18.12 0.63 -31.25
C ALA A 265 19.27 0.46 -30.24
N ASP A 266 19.29 -0.66 -29.51
CA ASP A 266 20.37 -1.00 -28.57
C ASP A 266 21.72 -1.18 -29.28
N VAL A 267 21.73 -1.94 -30.39
CA VAL A 267 22.94 -2.13 -31.21
C VAL A 267 23.46 -0.79 -31.72
N ALA A 268 22.58 0.07 -32.24
CA ALA A 268 22.95 1.40 -32.73
C ALA A 268 23.49 2.30 -31.61
N ALA A 269 22.89 2.25 -30.41
CA ALA A 269 23.36 3.00 -29.25
C ALA A 269 24.75 2.56 -28.78
N ARG A 270 25.02 1.25 -28.77
CA ARG A 270 26.35 0.68 -28.46
C ARG A 270 27.40 1.09 -29.49
N ALA A 271 27.07 1.02 -30.79
CA ALA A 271 27.97 1.43 -31.86
C ALA A 271 28.37 2.92 -31.75
N LYS A 272 27.40 3.82 -31.51
CA LYS A 272 27.64 5.26 -31.31
C LYS A 272 28.53 5.57 -30.11
N ARG A 273 28.42 4.81 -29.01
CA ARG A 273 29.27 4.97 -27.82
C ARG A 273 30.71 4.53 -28.07
N SER A 274 30.91 3.46 -28.84
CA SER A 274 32.26 2.97 -29.21
C SER A 274 33.05 3.95 -30.09
N ALA A 275 32.36 4.76 -30.90
CA ALA A 275 32.99 5.67 -31.86
C ALA A 275 33.43 7.02 -31.25
N LYS A 276 32.99 7.38 -30.04
CA LYS A 276 33.14 8.75 -29.49
C LYS A 276 34.26 8.96 -28.45
N GLY A 277 35.12 7.97 -28.16
CA GLY A 277 36.34 8.27 -27.38
C GLY A 277 37.11 7.07 -26.81
N ARG A 278 38.43 7.05 -27.07
CA ARG A 278 39.43 6.34 -26.25
C ARG A 278 39.65 7.14 -24.95
N ALA A 279 38.87 6.89 -23.90
CA ALA A 279 39.18 7.37 -22.55
C ALA A 279 38.65 6.40 -21.48
N LYS A 280 39.49 6.19 -20.45
CA LYS A 280 39.33 5.39 -19.20
C LYS A 280 38.19 4.36 -19.16
N ARG A 281 38.60 3.09 -18.99
CA ARG A 281 37.76 1.95 -18.58
C ARG A 281 36.92 2.28 -17.33
N GLU A 282 35.76 2.89 -17.53
CA GLU A 282 34.58 2.59 -16.72
C GLU A 282 34.23 1.11 -16.93
N PRO A 283 33.65 0.41 -15.94
CA PRO A 283 33.41 -1.02 -16.06
C PRO A 283 32.54 -1.31 -17.28
N GLU A 284 33.13 -2.03 -18.25
CA GLU A 284 32.47 -2.55 -19.44
C GLU A 284 31.13 -3.20 -19.03
N VAL A 285 30.03 -2.60 -19.50
CA VAL A 285 28.68 -3.17 -19.40
C VAL A 285 28.76 -4.61 -19.92
N PRO A 286 28.35 -5.61 -19.13
CA PRO A 286 28.29 -7.01 -19.55
C PRO A 286 27.57 -7.20 -20.88
N PRO A 287 27.86 -8.25 -21.65
CA PRO A 287 27.02 -8.68 -22.75
C PRO A 287 25.73 -9.31 -22.18
N GLY A 288 24.86 -8.46 -21.63
CA GLY A 288 23.44 -8.73 -21.43
C GLY A 288 22.68 -7.90 -22.45
N GLN A 289 21.70 -8.48 -23.12
CA GLN A 289 20.77 -7.71 -23.95
C GLN A 289 20.03 -6.72 -23.05
N SER A 290 19.69 -5.55 -23.59
CA SER A 290 18.82 -4.61 -22.88
C SER A 290 17.51 -5.35 -22.52
N PRO A 291 17.00 -5.20 -21.29
CA PRO A 291 15.84 -5.96 -20.86
C PRO A 291 14.62 -5.54 -21.68
N LEU A 292 13.86 -6.55 -22.12
CA LEU A 292 12.56 -6.37 -22.76
C LEU A 292 11.50 -7.04 -21.89
N LEU A 293 10.46 -6.31 -21.49
CA LEU A 293 9.40 -6.82 -20.64
C LEU A 293 8.04 -6.61 -21.32
N VAL A 294 7.21 -7.63 -21.36
CA VAL A 294 5.78 -7.48 -21.66
C VAL A 294 5.02 -7.55 -20.35
N VAL A 295 4.15 -6.58 -20.10
CA VAL A 295 3.25 -6.51 -18.95
C VAL A 295 1.83 -6.57 -19.48
N LEU A 296 1.13 -7.67 -19.19
CA LEU A 296 -0.27 -7.85 -19.51
C LEU A 296 -1.09 -7.38 -18.32
N VAL A 297 -2.06 -6.50 -18.55
CA VAL A 297 -2.92 -5.89 -17.52
C VAL A 297 -4.34 -6.42 -17.71
N GLN A 298 -4.92 -7.01 -16.67
CA GLN A 298 -6.31 -7.50 -16.70
C GLN A 298 -7.01 -7.10 -15.40
N GLY A 299 -7.96 -6.16 -15.49
CA GLY A 299 -8.50 -5.50 -14.31
C GLY A 299 -7.38 -5.00 -13.37
N PRO A 300 -7.38 -5.41 -12.07
CA PRO A 300 -6.34 -5.02 -11.12
C PRO A 300 -5.05 -5.85 -11.21
N LEU A 301 -5.07 -6.96 -11.96
CA LEU A 301 -3.98 -7.92 -12.02
C LEU A 301 -3.01 -7.62 -13.16
N VAL A 302 -1.77 -8.06 -12.96
CA VAL A 302 -0.70 -7.91 -13.94
C VAL A 302 0.11 -9.20 -14.09
N PHE A 303 0.46 -9.53 -15.32
CA PHE A 303 1.23 -10.71 -15.67
C PHE A 303 2.44 -10.30 -16.51
N GLY A 304 3.63 -10.75 -16.15
CA GLY A 304 4.86 -10.30 -16.78
C GLY A 304 5.57 -11.38 -17.58
N TYR A 305 6.07 -11.05 -18.76
CA TYR A 305 6.98 -11.90 -19.53
C TYR A 305 8.28 -11.16 -19.82
N GLN A 306 9.39 -11.72 -19.35
CA GLN A 306 10.72 -11.30 -19.80
C GLN A 306 10.95 -11.84 -21.21
N VAL A 307 11.21 -10.95 -22.16
CA VAL A 307 11.51 -11.28 -23.55
C VAL A 307 13.02 -11.25 -23.76
N TYR A 308 13.55 -12.26 -24.44
CA TYR A 308 14.92 -12.28 -24.94
C TYR A 308 14.88 -12.33 -26.47
N ALA A 309 15.03 -11.15 -27.06
CA ALA A 309 15.07 -10.98 -28.51
C ALA A 309 16.45 -11.33 -29.05
N THR A 310 16.56 -11.92 -30.24
CA THR A 310 17.86 -12.32 -30.80
C THR A 310 18.40 -11.23 -31.73
N ALA A 311 19.70 -10.96 -31.64
CA ALA A 311 20.36 -9.99 -32.53
C ALA A 311 20.52 -10.53 -33.97
N LEU A 312 20.42 -11.86 -34.15
CA LEU A 312 20.51 -12.58 -35.41
C LEU A 312 19.30 -13.55 -35.51
N PRO A 313 18.16 -13.10 -36.08
CA PRO A 313 16.92 -13.88 -36.14
C PRO A 313 17.04 -15.24 -36.84
N LEU A 314 18.06 -15.43 -37.67
CA LEU A 314 18.30 -16.65 -38.45
C LEU A 314 19.03 -17.76 -37.66
N LEU A 315 19.55 -17.47 -36.46
CA LEU A 315 20.34 -18.42 -35.67
C LEU A 315 19.63 -18.92 -34.41
N GLU A 316 18.84 -18.08 -33.75
CA GLU A 316 18.05 -18.45 -32.58
C GLU A 316 16.70 -17.72 -32.59
N ALA A 317 15.63 -18.44 -32.24
CA ALA A 317 14.30 -17.86 -32.10
C ALA A 317 14.20 -17.00 -30.82
N PRO A 318 13.45 -15.89 -30.83
CA PRO A 318 13.10 -15.17 -29.62
C PRO A 318 12.42 -16.09 -28.61
N CYS A 319 12.60 -15.81 -27.34
CA CYS A 319 12.02 -16.62 -26.26
C CYS A 319 11.53 -15.75 -25.11
N ILE A 320 10.78 -16.37 -24.23
CA ILE A 320 10.11 -15.71 -23.11
C ILE A 320 10.31 -16.48 -21.82
N GLU A 321 10.30 -15.77 -20.70
CA GLU A 321 10.15 -16.35 -19.35
C GLU A 321 9.06 -15.60 -18.59
N PRO A 322 8.13 -16.30 -17.92
CA PRO A 322 7.19 -15.63 -17.05
C PRO A 322 7.91 -15.06 -15.82
N VAL A 323 7.48 -13.89 -15.39
CA VAL A 323 8.04 -13.17 -14.25
C VAL A 323 6.94 -12.69 -13.31
N CYS A 324 7.19 -12.84 -12.01
CA CYS A 324 6.40 -12.15 -11.00
C CYS A 324 6.65 -10.65 -11.11
N VAL A 325 5.57 -9.88 -11.17
CA VAL A 325 5.57 -8.43 -11.21
C VAL A 325 4.84 -7.90 -9.98
N THR A 326 5.28 -6.75 -9.47
CA THR A 326 4.61 -6.07 -8.37
C THR A 326 4.27 -4.66 -8.79
N ARG A 327 2.99 -4.32 -8.74
CA ARG A 327 2.53 -2.96 -8.99
C ARG A 327 3.00 -2.03 -7.87
N VAL A 328 3.54 -0.89 -8.28
CA VAL A 328 4.04 0.18 -7.38
C VAL A 328 3.42 1.54 -7.71
N ASP A 329 2.51 1.58 -8.69
CA ASP A 329 1.70 2.76 -8.99
C ASP A 329 0.78 3.14 -7.83
N ALA A 330 0.41 4.42 -7.78
CA ALA A 330 -0.39 4.97 -6.69
C ALA A 330 -1.84 4.43 -6.66
N ASP A 331 -2.40 4.03 -7.80
CA ASP A 331 -3.76 3.47 -7.88
C ASP A 331 -3.84 2.13 -7.13
N TRP A 332 -2.84 1.27 -7.32
CA TRP A 332 -2.68 0.04 -6.54
C TRP A 332 -2.29 0.31 -5.09
N ALA A 333 -1.27 1.14 -4.87
CA ALA A 333 -0.66 1.29 -3.55
C ALA A 333 -1.57 2.02 -2.54
N LEU A 334 -2.39 2.97 -3.00
CA LEU A 334 -3.24 3.80 -2.14
C LEU A 334 -4.69 3.32 -2.08
N ALA A 335 -5.17 2.65 -3.13
CA ALA A 335 -6.59 2.30 -3.24
C ALA A 335 -6.87 0.87 -3.70
N ARG A 336 -5.84 0.08 -4.08
CA ARG A 336 -6.01 -1.27 -4.65
C ARG A 336 -7.01 -1.27 -5.83
N ASP A 337 -7.00 -0.21 -6.63
CA ASP A 337 -7.96 0.07 -7.72
C ASP A 337 -9.44 0.24 -7.30
N HIS A 338 -9.73 0.48 -6.01
CA HIS A 338 -11.09 0.78 -5.55
C HIS A 338 -11.33 2.29 -5.46
N LYS A 339 -12.52 2.75 -5.90
CA LYS A 339 -12.91 4.18 -5.85
C LYS A 339 -11.86 5.10 -6.49
N LEU A 340 -11.37 4.71 -7.66
CA LEU A 340 -10.33 5.45 -8.38
C LEU A 340 -10.76 6.86 -8.78
N ASP A 341 -12.05 7.08 -9.03
CA ASP A 341 -12.63 8.40 -9.24
C ASP A 341 -12.32 9.36 -8.08
N VAL A 342 -12.57 8.91 -6.84
CA VAL A 342 -12.28 9.70 -5.63
C VAL A 342 -10.77 9.92 -5.48
N LEU A 343 -9.96 8.86 -5.66
CA LEU A 343 -8.50 8.99 -5.59
C LEU A 343 -7.97 9.98 -6.63
N HIS A 344 -8.39 9.86 -7.89
CA HIS A 344 -7.94 10.70 -8.99
C HIS A 344 -8.33 12.17 -8.79
N GLU A 345 -9.53 12.45 -8.24
CA GLU A 345 -9.90 13.81 -7.86
C GLU A 345 -9.03 14.38 -6.74
N ARG A 346 -8.72 13.59 -5.70
CA ARG A 346 -7.78 14.01 -4.64
C ARG A 346 -6.38 14.26 -5.19
N ARG A 347 -5.92 13.44 -6.14
CA ARG A 347 -4.62 13.58 -6.79
C ARG A 347 -4.48 14.86 -7.62
N LYS A 348 -5.58 15.53 -7.97
CA LYS A 348 -5.55 16.84 -8.63
C LYS A 348 -5.40 18.01 -7.64
N LYS A 349 -5.64 17.78 -6.34
CA LYS A 349 -5.65 18.83 -5.32
C LYS A 349 -4.25 19.28 -4.94
N ARG A 350 -4.08 20.59 -4.78
CA ARG A 350 -2.89 21.29 -4.28
C ARG A 350 -3.18 21.83 -2.89
N VAL A 351 -2.53 21.26 -1.89
CA VAL A 351 -2.73 21.63 -0.49
C VAL A 351 -1.51 22.40 0.03
N LEU A 352 -1.76 23.49 0.74
CA LEU A 352 -0.75 24.21 1.53
C LEU A 352 -0.95 23.89 3.01
N LEU A 353 0.05 23.31 3.66
CA LEU A 353 0.08 23.08 5.10
C LEU A 353 1.03 24.09 5.76
N LEU A 354 0.49 24.90 6.68
CA LEU A 354 1.21 25.89 7.47
C LEU A 354 1.34 25.36 8.90
N GLY A 355 2.57 25.20 9.39
CA GLY A 355 2.83 24.59 10.69
C GLY A 355 3.01 23.07 10.56
N ASN A 356 4.24 22.62 10.76
CA ASN A 356 4.66 21.24 10.73
C ASN A 356 5.09 20.80 12.14
N GLY A 357 4.20 21.03 13.11
CA GLY A 357 4.36 20.58 14.49
C GLY A 357 3.85 19.16 14.69
N SER A 358 3.46 18.84 15.93
CA SER A 358 2.94 17.52 16.28
C SER A 358 1.64 17.18 15.54
N LEU A 359 0.67 18.11 15.49
CA LEU A 359 -0.55 17.94 14.70
C LEU A 359 -0.27 17.98 13.19
N GLY A 360 0.41 19.03 12.73
CA GLY A 360 0.66 19.27 11.31
C GLY A 360 1.42 18.13 10.62
N SER A 361 2.46 17.57 11.25
CA SER A 361 3.22 16.47 10.65
C SER A 361 2.38 15.20 10.47
N SER A 362 1.53 14.86 11.44
CA SER A 362 0.61 13.73 11.35
C SER A 362 -0.49 13.97 10.31
N LEU A 363 -1.01 15.20 10.20
CA LEU A 363 -1.94 15.59 9.14
C LEU A 363 -1.30 15.46 7.76
N ALA A 364 -0.08 15.99 7.55
CA ALA A 364 0.64 15.85 6.29
C ALA A 364 0.76 14.38 5.85
N LYS A 365 1.12 13.49 6.79
CA LYS A 365 1.22 12.05 6.53
C LYS A 365 -0.14 11.44 6.18
N ALA A 366 -1.18 11.78 6.93
CA ALA A 366 -2.52 11.27 6.68
C ALA A 366 -3.04 11.70 5.30
N LEU A 367 -2.98 13.00 4.99
CA LEU A 367 -3.41 13.54 3.69
C LEU A 367 -2.62 12.92 2.52
N ALA A 368 -1.29 12.80 2.66
CA ALA A 368 -0.45 12.14 1.67
C ALA A 368 -0.89 10.69 1.41
N ARG A 369 -1.13 9.90 2.47
CA ARG A 369 -1.60 8.51 2.36
C ARG A 369 -3.04 8.39 1.84
N SER A 370 -3.85 9.43 1.98
CA SER A 370 -5.20 9.51 1.41
C SER A 370 -5.22 9.88 -0.07
N GLY A 371 -4.05 10.13 -0.67
CA GLY A 371 -3.90 10.30 -2.11
C GLY A 371 -3.97 11.72 -2.62
N ILE A 372 -3.67 12.74 -1.81
CA ILE A 372 -3.45 14.08 -2.37
C ILE A 372 -2.25 14.05 -3.33
N GLY A 373 -2.33 14.79 -4.43
CA GLY A 373 -1.28 14.78 -5.44
C GLY A 373 -0.18 15.81 -5.18
N TYR A 374 -0.52 16.93 -4.54
CA TYR A 374 0.43 18.00 -4.29
C TYR A 374 0.32 18.56 -2.86
N LEU A 375 1.46 18.66 -2.16
CA LEU A 375 1.55 19.20 -0.81
C LEU A 375 2.76 20.13 -0.65
N ASP A 376 2.51 21.39 -0.31
CA ASP A 376 3.54 22.29 0.22
C ASP A 376 3.45 22.33 1.74
N VAL A 377 4.55 22.03 2.44
CA VAL A 377 4.67 22.09 3.90
C VAL A 377 5.56 23.27 4.29
N VAL A 378 5.09 24.13 5.18
CA VAL A 378 5.81 25.34 5.61
C VAL A 378 5.96 25.35 7.13
N ASP A 379 7.20 25.41 7.61
CA ASP A 379 7.51 25.55 9.03
C ASP A 379 8.92 26.11 9.22
N VAL A 380 9.08 27.09 10.11
CA VAL A 380 10.35 27.79 10.34
C VAL A 380 11.33 27.00 11.23
N GLN A 381 10.82 26.06 12.02
CA GLN A 381 11.54 25.40 13.09
C GLN A 381 12.43 24.25 12.60
N LEU A 382 13.45 23.96 13.40
CA LEU A 382 14.27 22.76 13.28
C LEU A 382 13.70 21.66 14.17
N MET A 383 13.94 20.41 13.82
CA MET A 383 13.55 19.26 14.63
C MET A 383 14.37 19.21 15.92
N GLY A 384 13.73 19.37 17.08
CA GLY A 384 14.33 19.18 18.39
C GLY A 384 14.16 17.75 18.92
N VAL A 385 15.01 17.35 19.87
CA VAL A 385 14.93 16.02 20.53
C VAL A 385 13.59 15.85 21.26
N GLU A 386 13.12 16.93 21.89
CA GLU A 386 11.85 16.98 22.60
C GLU A 386 10.63 16.83 21.71
N ASN A 387 10.78 16.89 20.38
CA ASN A 387 9.69 16.68 19.42
C ASN A 387 9.54 15.22 19.00
N THR A 388 10.56 14.37 19.22
CA THR A 388 10.62 12.98 18.73
C THR A 388 9.45 12.11 19.21
N SER A 389 8.88 12.39 20.38
CA SER A 389 7.75 11.61 20.91
C SER A 389 6.43 11.83 20.17
N ARG A 390 6.27 12.93 19.43
CA ARG A 390 4.97 13.40 18.92
C ARG A 390 5.00 13.99 17.51
N HIS A 391 6.17 14.05 16.87
CA HIS A 391 6.30 14.46 15.48
C HIS A 391 6.58 13.21 14.62
N GLU A 392 6.13 13.20 13.36
CA GLU A 392 6.36 12.07 12.43
C GLU A 392 7.83 11.88 12.02
N LEU A 393 8.71 12.76 12.49
CA LEU A 393 10.16 12.67 12.27
C LEU A 393 10.75 12.06 13.54
N GLY A 394 11.67 11.12 13.35
CA GLY A 394 12.37 10.48 14.45
C GLY A 394 13.64 11.22 14.87
N ILE A 395 14.34 10.64 15.86
CA ILE A 395 15.61 11.17 16.39
C ILE A 395 16.68 11.37 15.32
N ALA A 396 16.63 10.60 14.22
CA ALA A 396 17.59 10.68 13.12
C ALA A 396 17.55 12.02 12.36
N GLU A 397 16.48 12.81 12.51
CA GLU A 397 16.29 14.06 11.78
C GLU A 397 16.50 15.29 12.69
N VAL A 398 16.99 15.11 13.93
CA VAL A 398 17.29 16.23 14.85
C VAL A 398 18.25 17.23 14.21
N GLY A 399 17.95 18.52 14.36
CA GLY A 399 18.68 19.64 13.75
C GLY A 399 18.30 19.93 12.30
N GLN A 400 17.53 19.06 11.64
CA GLN A 400 17.05 19.30 10.27
C GLN A 400 15.80 20.22 10.27
N PRO A 401 15.58 21.02 9.21
CA PRO A 401 14.33 21.76 9.05
C PRO A 401 13.13 20.81 8.98
N LYS A 402 12.14 20.99 9.88
CA LYS A 402 10.99 20.07 10.00
C LYS A 402 10.27 19.88 8.68
N ALA A 403 9.91 20.98 8.02
CA ALA A 403 9.16 20.96 6.76
C ALA A 403 9.91 20.19 5.65
N SER A 404 11.18 20.52 5.41
CA SER A 404 11.99 19.90 4.34
C SER A 404 12.30 18.42 4.64
N ALA A 405 12.55 18.06 5.89
CA ALA A 405 12.79 16.67 6.30
C ALA A 405 11.53 15.82 6.14
N LEU A 406 10.37 16.32 6.57
CA LEU A 406 9.11 15.60 6.41
C LEU A 406 8.72 15.46 4.93
N ALA A 407 8.85 16.51 4.14
CA ALA A 407 8.58 16.45 2.71
C ALA A 407 9.44 15.37 2.02
N ARG A 408 10.75 15.32 2.32
CA ARG A 408 11.65 14.27 1.80
C ARG A 408 11.22 12.87 2.22
N LYS A 409 10.77 12.70 3.47
CA LYS A 409 10.26 11.43 3.97
C LYS A 409 8.98 11.01 3.22
N LEU A 410 7.99 11.89 3.14
CA LEU A 410 6.73 11.61 2.44
C LEU A 410 6.93 11.36 0.94
N TRP A 411 7.84 12.10 0.30
CA TRP A 411 8.19 11.88 -1.11
C TRP A 411 8.76 10.48 -1.34
N ARG A 412 9.65 9.99 -0.47
CA ARG A 412 10.17 8.62 -0.57
C ARG A 412 9.14 7.55 -0.22
N ASP A 413 8.26 7.82 0.74
CA ASP A 413 7.37 6.80 1.31
C ASP A 413 6.09 6.62 0.49
N ILE A 414 5.60 7.67 -0.18
CA ILE A 414 4.27 7.69 -0.80
C ILE A 414 4.40 7.81 -2.33
N PRO A 415 3.85 6.86 -3.11
CA PRO A 415 3.89 6.93 -4.57
C PRO A 415 2.98 8.06 -5.09
N GLY A 416 3.38 8.69 -6.20
CA GLY A 416 2.55 9.67 -6.90
C GLY A 416 2.40 11.06 -6.25
N LEU A 417 2.95 11.28 -5.05
CA LEU A 417 2.91 12.58 -4.35
C LEU A 417 4.01 13.55 -4.84
N ASP A 418 3.67 14.77 -5.25
CA ASP A 418 4.61 15.90 -5.29
C ASP A 418 4.53 16.64 -3.95
N VAL A 419 5.63 16.63 -3.19
CA VAL A 419 5.66 17.27 -1.87
C VAL A 419 6.94 18.06 -1.69
N ARG A 420 6.79 19.28 -1.18
CA ARG A 420 7.90 20.23 -1.00
C ARG A 420 7.82 20.83 0.39
N GLY A 421 8.98 20.99 1.02
CA GLY A 421 9.08 21.50 2.38
C GLY A 421 9.91 22.77 2.43
N PHE A 422 9.34 23.83 2.99
CA PHE A 422 9.94 25.16 3.04
C PHE A 422 10.17 25.62 4.47
N ARG A 423 11.41 25.99 4.76
CA ARG A 423 11.76 26.59 6.03
C ARG A 423 11.48 28.09 6.00
N ALA A 424 10.28 28.48 6.41
CA ALA A 424 9.85 29.87 6.46
C ALA A 424 8.76 30.05 7.52
N ASP A 425 8.60 31.27 8.02
CA ASP A 425 7.39 31.64 8.76
C ASP A 425 6.19 31.73 7.81
N ALA A 426 5.01 31.39 8.33
CA ALA A 426 3.78 31.31 7.53
C ALA A 426 3.40 32.65 6.88
N PRO A 427 3.37 33.80 7.60
CA PRO A 427 3.02 35.08 6.99
C PRO A 427 3.95 35.49 5.84
N THR A 428 5.28 35.42 6.05
CA THR A 428 6.25 35.78 5.01
C THR A 428 6.15 34.84 3.81
N TRP A 429 5.96 33.55 4.03
CA TRP A 429 5.77 32.59 2.94
C TRP A 429 4.53 32.93 2.12
N ILE A 430 3.38 33.15 2.79
CA ILE A 430 2.12 33.50 2.15
C ILE A 430 2.28 34.77 1.32
N THR A 431 2.83 35.86 1.88
CA THR A 431 3.01 37.14 1.17
C THR A 431 3.87 37.00 -0.09
N LYS A 432 4.93 36.17 -0.06
CA LYS A 432 5.86 36.05 -1.19
C LYS A 432 5.38 35.07 -2.27
N ASN A 433 4.61 34.06 -1.89
CA ASN A 433 4.35 32.91 -2.75
C ASN A 433 2.86 32.75 -3.09
N CYS A 434 1.95 33.13 -2.19
CA CYS A 434 0.53 32.92 -2.43
C CYS A 434 -0.06 34.01 -3.31
N ARG A 435 -1.06 33.58 -4.07
CA ARG A 435 -1.95 34.36 -4.92
C ARG A 435 -3.23 33.53 -5.06
N PRO A 436 -4.39 34.15 -5.34
CA PRO A 436 -5.63 33.42 -5.55
C PRO A 436 -5.47 32.22 -6.48
N GLU A 437 -6.18 31.12 -6.19
CA GLU A 437 -6.21 29.87 -6.97
C GLU A 437 -4.88 29.10 -7.07
N ARG A 438 -3.82 29.52 -6.35
CA ARG A 438 -2.56 28.75 -6.29
C ARG A 438 -2.74 27.40 -5.59
N TYR A 439 -3.59 27.36 -4.57
CA TYR A 439 -3.92 26.16 -3.81
C TYR A 439 -5.42 25.96 -3.81
N ASP A 440 -5.82 24.70 -3.76
CA ASP A 440 -7.23 24.32 -3.67
C ASP A 440 -7.69 24.29 -2.21
N LEU A 441 -6.77 24.08 -1.26
CA LEU A 441 -7.04 24.12 0.18
C LEU A 441 -5.81 24.63 0.95
N VAL A 442 -6.04 25.50 1.94
CA VAL A 442 -5.02 25.87 2.95
C VAL A 442 -5.37 25.22 4.28
N VAL A 443 -4.41 24.55 4.90
CA VAL A 443 -4.52 23.97 6.24
C VAL A 443 -3.54 24.71 7.15
N GLU A 444 -4.05 25.47 8.10
CA GLU A 444 -3.30 26.21 9.10
C GLU A 444 -3.29 25.42 10.42
N CYS A 445 -2.09 25.04 10.84
CA CYS A 445 -1.79 24.22 12.02
C CYS A 445 -0.63 24.81 12.84
N THR A 446 -0.43 26.12 12.76
CA THR A 446 0.58 26.83 13.56
C THR A 446 0.13 26.99 15.02
N ALA A 447 -1.19 26.94 15.24
CA ALA A 447 -1.85 27.22 16.51
C ALA A 447 -1.62 28.66 17.03
N GLU A 448 -1.11 29.56 16.20
CA GLU A 448 -0.83 30.94 16.56
C GLU A 448 -1.97 31.88 16.14
N SER A 449 -2.51 32.63 17.11
CA SER A 449 -3.55 33.64 16.88
C SER A 449 -3.11 34.70 15.86
N SER A 450 -1.85 35.14 15.95
CA SER A 450 -1.24 36.10 15.00
C SER A 450 -1.30 35.62 13.55
N VAL A 451 -1.12 34.32 13.30
CA VAL A 451 -1.18 33.74 11.95
C VAL A 451 -2.62 33.70 11.46
N ARG A 452 -3.58 33.33 12.31
CA ARG A 452 -5.01 33.34 11.96
C ARG A 452 -5.48 34.76 11.63
N THR A 453 -5.19 35.74 12.47
CA THR A 453 -5.52 37.16 12.24
C THR A 453 -4.87 37.69 10.95
N PHE A 454 -3.60 37.35 10.70
CA PHE A 454 -2.93 37.70 9.44
C PHE A 454 -3.66 37.12 8.22
N ILE A 455 -4.00 35.84 8.26
CA ILE A 455 -4.74 35.17 7.18
C ILE A 455 -6.09 35.86 6.97
N SER A 456 -6.84 36.17 8.04
CA SER A 456 -8.12 36.88 7.93
C SER A 456 -8.01 38.22 7.22
N HIS A 457 -6.98 39.02 7.52
CA HIS A 457 -6.76 40.31 6.85
C HIS A 457 -6.30 40.16 5.39
N MET A 458 -5.46 39.16 5.10
CA MET A 458 -4.83 39.01 3.79
C MET A 458 -5.56 38.05 2.85
N ARG A 459 -6.61 37.35 3.33
CA ARG A 459 -7.31 36.28 2.59
C ARG A 459 -7.72 36.72 1.20
N SER A 460 -8.49 37.80 1.09
CA SER A 460 -9.02 38.26 -0.19
C SER A 460 -7.90 38.55 -1.20
N ALA A 461 -6.81 39.19 -0.75
CA ALA A 461 -5.71 39.58 -1.62
C ALA A 461 -4.79 38.41 -2.02
N LEU A 462 -4.51 37.47 -1.11
CA LEU A 462 -3.48 36.45 -1.30
C LEU A 462 -4.00 35.03 -1.52
N LEU A 463 -5.25 34.75 -1.12
CA LEU A 463 -5.85 33.41 -1.15
C LEU A 463 -7.20 33.39 -1.89
N GLY A 464 -7.86 34.54 -2.08
CA GLY A 464 -9.13 34.64 -2.80
C GLY A 464 -10.21 33.76 -2.19
N ASP A 465 -10.85 32.94 -3.03
CA ASP A 465 -11.91 32.01 -2.66
C ASP A 465 -11.42 30.67 -2.10
N THR A 466 -10.10 30.42 -2.07
CA THR A 466 -9.54 29.17 -1.54
C THR A 466 -10.05 28.92 -0.11
N PRO A 467 -10.70 27.77 0.16
CA PRO A 467 -11.12 27.40 1.51
C PRO A 467 -9.93 27.26 2.45
N ILE A 468 -10.13 27.62 3.71
CA ILE A 468 -9.06 27.59 4.73
C ILE A 468 -9.57 26.78 5.93
N VAL A 469 -8.77 25.79 6.33
CA VAL A 469 -8.96 25.03 7.55
C VAL A 469 -8.01 25.55 8.61
N HIS A 470 -8.55 25.92 9.77
CA HIS A 470 -7.76 26.18 10.97
C HIS A 470 -7.88 24.97 11.90
N ALA A 471 -6.74 24.38 12.29
CA ALA A 471 -6.73 23.24 13.18
C ALA A 471 -5.70 23.42 14.30
N TRP A 472 -6.14 23.20 15.54
CA TRP A 472 -5.29 23.33 16.72
C TRP A 472 -5.72 22.38 17.83
N THR A 473 -4.87 22.26 18.84
CA THR A 473 -5.15 21.55 20.08
C THR A 473 -5.11 22.53 21.24
N GLU A 474 -6.05 22.40 22.17
CA GLU A 474 -5.97 23.09 23.45
C GLU A 474 -4.80 22.56 24.31
N PRO A 475 -4.34 23.33 25.32
CA PRO A 475 -3.33 22.87 26.25
C PRO A 475 -3.66 21.50 26.85
N LEU A 476 -2.61 20.72 27.14
CA LEU A 476 -2.73 19.35 27.67
C LEU A 476 -3.42 18.35 26.72
N CYS A 477 -3.70 18.77 25.47
CA CYS A 477 -4.50 17.99 24.52
C CYS A 477 -5.90 17.64 25.10
N SER A 478 -6.47 18.60 25.85
CA SER A 478 -7.81 18.50 26.43
C SER A 478 -8.92 18.53 25.37
N ALA A 479 -8.66 19.22 24.26
CA ALA A 479 -9.53 19.28 23.09
C ALA A 479 -8.72 19.54 21.81
N GLY A 480 -9.33 19.23 20.67
CA GLY A 480 -8.81 19.52 19.34
C GLY A 480 -9.92 20.07 18.45
N HIS A 481 -9.59 21.04 17.61
CA HIS A 481 -10.56 21.75 16.79
C HIS A 481 -10.15 21.75 15.33
N VAL A 482 -11.15 21.69 14.45
CA VAL A 482 -11.02 21.90 13.01
C VAL A 482 -12.10 22.88 12.60
N VAL A 483 -11.71 23.97 11.98
CA VAL A 483 -12.62 25.01 11.51
C VAL A 483 -12.42 25.22 10.04
N LEU A 484 -13.41 24.83 9.22
CA LEU A 484 -13.47 25.18 7.80
C LEU A 484 -14.06 26.59 7.65
N THR A 485 -13.41 27.40 6.82
CA THR A 485 -13.86 28.76 6.47
C THR A 485 -13.93 28.95 4.96
N GLN A 486 -15.16 29.14 4.48
CA GLN A 486 -15.49 29.61 3.14
C GLN A 486 -15.46 31.14 3.09
N THR A 487 -15.41 31.74 1.90
CA THR A 487 -15.46 33.21 1.75
C THR A 487 -16.79 33.82 2.18
N ALA A 488 -17.89 33.07 2.07
CA ALA A 488 -19.20 33.48 2.55
C ALA A 488 -19.23 33.67 4.08
N VAL A 489 -18.54 32.81 4.83
CA VAL A 489 -18.42 32.91 6.30
C VAL A 489 -16.94 32.71 6.67
N PRO A 490 -16.12 33.76 6.57
CA PRO A 490 -14.68 33.69 6.80
C PRO A 490 -14.34 33.73 8.30
N TRP A 491 -13.11 33.35 8.65
CA TRP A 491 -12.60 33.52 10.02
C TRP A 491 -12.46 35.01 10.37
N PRO A 492 -13.02 35.49 11.50
CA PRO A 492 -12.90 36.88 11.92
C PRO A 492 -11.47 37.29 12.31
N ALA A 493 -11.13 38.57 12.12
CA ALA A 493 -9.79 39.10 12.38
C ALA A 493 -9.46 39.22 13.89
N ASP A 494 -10.48 39.36 14.73
CA ASP A 494 -10.41 39.36 16.19
C ASP A 494 -10.13 37.97 16.80
N ASP A 495 -10.09 36.92 15.97
CA ASP A 495 -9.73 35.54 16.32
C ASP A 495 -10.48 34.98 17.55
N PRO A 496 -11.78 34.65 17.40
CA PRO A 496 -12.64 34.22 18.51
C PRO A 496 -12.39 32.78 18.98
N ALA A 497 -11.23 32.18 18.67
CA ALA A 497 -10.91 30.80 19.02
C ALA A 497 -11.06 30.55 20.52
N ASP A 498 -10.42 31.40 21.34
CA ASP A 498 -10.41 31.25 22.78
C ASP A 498 -11.79 31.49 23.40
N GLU A 499 -12.61 32.38 22.86
CA GLU A 499 -13.90 32.79 23.44
C GLU A 499 -15.08 31.95 22.98
N LEU A 500 -15.10 31.50 21.72
CA LEU A 500 -16.27 30.89 21.09
C LEU A 500 -16.06 29.44 20.63
N VAL A 501 -14.81 29.03 20.37
CA VAL A 501 -14.51 27.68 19.85
C VAL A 501 -14.02 26.72 20.93
N ASN A 502 -13.00 27.12 21.70
CA ASN A 502 -12.38 26.28 22.71
C ASN A 502 -13.42 25.73 23.71
N ALA A 503 -13.20 24.52 24.18
CA ALA A 503 -13.96 23.80 25.18
C ALA A 503 -13.68 24.28 26.60
N SER A 504 -12.59 25.01 26.83
CA SER A 504 -12.22 25.51 28.15
C SER A 504 -11.50 26.85 28.11
N ASP A 505 -11.40 27.51 29.26
CA ASP A 505 -10.61 28.74 29.45
C ASP A 505 -9.13 28.45 29.79
N LEU A 506 -8.63 27.27 29.39
CA LEU A 506 -7.25 26.87 29.62
C LEU A 506 -6.27 27.75 28.87
N SER A 507 -5.66 28.67 29.61
CA SER A 507 -4.53 29.46 29.15
C SER A 507 -3.28 28.59 28.95
N ALA A 508 -2.69 28.67 27.75
CA ALA A 508 -1.44 28.00 27.44
C ALA A 508 -0.27 28.50 28.32
N ARG A 509 -0.36 29.69 28.92
CA ARG A 509 0.70 30.18 29.82
C ARG A 509 0.70 29.47 31.17
N ASP A 510 -0.47 29.06 31.64
CA ASP A 510 -0.68 28.60 33.01
C ASP A 510 -0.53 27.08 33.16
N THR A 511 -0.54 26.36 32.04
CA THR A 511 -0.45 24.90 31.96
C THR A 511 0.91 24.38 31.48
N ARG A 512 1.89 25.27 31.22
CA ARG A 512 3.24 24.87 30.81
C ARG A 512 4.05 24.36 31.99
N VAL A 513 4.67 23.20 31.80
CA VAL A 513 5.79 22.77 32.63
C VAL A 513 6.96 23.71 32.34
N ARG A 514 7.39 24.47 33.36
CA ARG A 514 8.50 25.42 33.25
C ARG A 514 9.82 24.68 33.38
N LEU A 515 10.69 24.82 32.39
CA LEU A 515 12.06 24.31 32.46
C LEU A 515 12.99 25.37 33.07
N PRO A 516 14.11 24.97 33.70
CA PRO A 516 15.15 25.90 34.16
C PRO A 516 15.99 26.44 32.98
N ALA A 517 15.31 27.08 32.02
CA ALA A 517 15.86 27.81 30.88
C ALA A 517 14.90 28.96 30.52
N CYS A 518 15.40 30.08 29.97
CA CYS A 518 14.57 31.26 29.72
C CYS A 518 13.34 30.94 28.83
N SER A 519 12.14 31.15 29.39
CA SER A 519 10.83 31.20 28.70
C SER A 519 10.33 29.96 27.95
N ASP A 520 11.10 28.88 27.88
CA ASP A 520 10.70 27.67 27.17
C ASP A 520 10.01 26.67 28.13
N GLY A 521 8.77 26.30 27.81
CA GLY A 521 7.95 25.39 28.61
C GLY A 521 7.02 24.61 27.70
N PHE A 522 6.64 23.41 28.12
CA PHE A 522 5.85 22.49 27.28
C PHE A 522 4.56 22.06 27.97
N HIS A 523 3.58 21.62 27.17
CA HIS A 523 2.37 21.00 27.68
C HIS A 523 2.55 19.48 27.74
N PRO A 524 2.34 18.83 28.89
CA PRO A 524 2.43 17.39 28.99
C PRO A 524 1.21 16.74 28.31
N TYR A 525 1.45 16.11 27.15
CA TYR A 525 0.54 15.16 26.53
C TYR A 525 1.37 14.09 25.79
N GLY A 526 0.79 12.90 25.66
CA GLY A 526 1.42 11.73 25.06
C GLY A 526 1.23 11.65 23.54
N ALA A 527 1.92 10.68 22.94
CA ALA A 527 1.81 10.39 21.51
C ALA A 527 0.38 9.97 21.10
N ALA A 528 -0.31 9.19 21.95
CA ALA A 528 -1.68 8.76 21.68
C ALA A 528 -2.67 9.93 21.65
N ASP A 529 -2.50 10.90 22.53
CA ASP A 529 -3.41 12.06 22.65
C ASP A 529 -3.43 12.87 21.37
N ILE A 530 -2.24 13.23 20.86
CA ILE A 530 -2.15 14.01 19.62
C ILE A 530 -2.57 13.21 18.38
N GLN A 531 -2.36 11.89 18.37
CA GLN A 531 -2.77 11.04 17.24
C GLN A 531 -4.29 10.89 17.17
N LEU A 532 -5.01 10.88 18.31
CA LEU A 532 -6.48 10.93 18.31
C LEU A 532 -6.97 12.21 17.65
N VAL A 533 -6.40 13.36 18.02
CA VAL A 533 -6.76 14.65 17.42
C VAL A 533 -6.36 14.71 15.93
N ALA A 534 -5.18 14.21 15.57
CA ALA A 534 -4.72 14.20 14.19
C ALA A 534 -5.60 13.32 13.30
N ALA A 535 -6.03 12.14 13.77
CA ALA A 535 -6.95 11.27 13.05
C ALA A 535 -8.34 11.92 12.89
N PHE A 536 -8.87 12.49 13.99
CA PHE A 536 -10.11 13.27 13.97
C PHE A 536 -10.04 14.40 12.93
N ALA A 537 -8.95 15.16 12.92
CA ALA A 537 -8.80 16.29 12.03
C ALA A 537 -8.58 15.87 10.57
N ALA A 538 -7.77 14.83 10.33
CA ALA A 538 -7.53 14.29 9.00
C ALA A 538 -8.84 13.84 8.34
N GLU A 539 -9.72 13.14 9.07
CA GLU A 539 -11.00 12.68 8.52
C GLU A 539 -11.86 13.84 7.99
N ARG A 540 -11.90 14.98 8.71
CA ARG A 540 -12.68 16.16 8.27
C ARG A 540 -12.02 16.84 7.08
N ILE A 541 -10.69 16.99 7.10
CA ILE A 541 -9.94 17.61 6.01
C ILE A 541 -10.05 16.78 4.73
N ILE A 542 -9.99 15.45 4.82
CA ILE A 542 -10.20 14.54 3.69
C ILE A 542 -11.63 14.66 3.16
N GLY A 543 -12.63 14.72 4.05
CA GLY A 543 -14.01 14.97 3.66
C GLY A 543 -14.17 16.30 2.91
N ILE A 544 -13.46 17.35 3.33
CA ILE A 544 -13.44 18.65 2.63
C ILE A 544 -12.79 18.54 1.26
N LEU A 545 -11.72 17.75 1.12
CA LEU A 545 -11.08 17.51 -0.18
C LEU A 545 -12.00 16.78 -1.16
N ASP A 546 -12.89 15.92 -0.64
CA ASP A 546 -13.91 15.21 -1.42
C ASP A 546 -15.11 16.10 -1.77
N ASP A 547 -15.47 17.03 -0.89
CA ASP A 547 -16.52 18.03 -1.09
C ASP A 547 -16.06 19.42 -0.65
N MET A 548 -15.52 20.18 -1.60
CA MET A 548 -14.98 21.53 -1.38
C MET A 548 -16.07 22.58 -1.10
N GLN A 549 -17.35 22.25 -1.32
CA GLN A 549 -18.49 23.17 -1.15
C GLN A 549 -19.10 23.10 0.25
N GLN A 550 -18.56 22.27 1.14
CA GLN A 550 -19.03 22.20 2.52
C GLN A 550 -19.11 23.59 3.18
N PRO A 551 -20.18 23.86 3.96
CA PRO A 551 -20.34 25.14 4.62
C PRO A 551 -19.28 25.34 5.70
N SER A 552 -18.97 26.60 6.01
CA SER A 552 -18.07 26.92 7.12
C SER A 552 -18.57 26.30 8.43
N THR A 553 -17.74 25.44 9.02
CA THR A 553 -18.14 24.55 10.10
C THR A 553 -17.02 24.42 11.12
N VAL A 554 -17.39 24.31 12.40
CA VAL A 554 -16.52 24.05 13.53
C VAL A 554 -16.77 22.61 13.99
N TRP A 555 -15.75 21.76 13.86
CA TRP A 555 -15.72 20.45 14.50
C TRP A 555 -14.79 20.52 15.71
N SER A 556 -15.18 19.87 16.80
CA SER A 556 -14.34 19.78 18.00
C SER A 556 -14.38 18.37 18.56
N TRP A 557 -13.21 17.85 18.91
CA TRP A 557 -13.03 16.65 19.73
C TRP A 557 -12.66 17.10 21.14
N VAL A 558 -13.36 16.61 22.16
CA VAL A 558 -13.25 17.14 23.53
C VAL A 558 -13.22 16.00 24.54
N ARG A 559 -12.27 16.05 25.49
CA ARG A 559 -12.20 15.12 26.63
C ARG A 559 -13.38 15.29 27.58
N SER A 560 -13.67 14.26 28.36
CA SER A 560 -14.76 14.27 29.33
C SER A 560 -14.58 15.26 30.49
N SER A 561 -15.69 15.65 31.11
CA SER A 561 -15.72 16.33 32.41
C SER A 561 -14.79 15.69 33.46
N ALA A 562 -14.79 14.36 33.65
CA ALA A 562 -13.89 13.68 34.58
C ALA A 562 -12.39 13.89 34.25
N TYR A 563 -12.02 14.08 32.98
CA TYR A 563 -10.66 14.45 32.61
C TYR A 563 -10.32 15.86 33.11
N PHE A 564 -11.21 16.84 32.87
CA PHE A 564 -11.02 18.22 33.31
C PHE A 564 -10.97 18.35 34.84
N GLU A 565 -11.84 17.64 35.56
CA GLU A 565 -11.86 17.59 37.04
C GLU A 565 -10.55 17.02 37.63
N ALA A 566 -9.85 16.20 36.85
CA ALA A 566 -8.58 15.59 37.25
C ALA A 566 -7.35 16.46 36.97
N LEU A 567 -7.52 17.59 36.28
CA LEU A 567 -6.39 18.46 35.94
C LEU A 567 -5.81 19.11 37.20
N PRO A 568 -4.48 19.31 37.23
CA PRO A 568 -3.82 19.94 38.37
C PRO A 568 -4.07 21.46 38.45
N VAL A 569 -4.77 22.03 37.47
CA VAL A 569 -5.14 23.45 37.41
C VAL A 569 -6.67 23.58 37.39
N PRO A 570 -7.24 24.60 38.05
CA PRO A 570 -8.68 24.87 37.94
C PRO A 570 -9.00 25.30 36.50
N VAL A 571 -10.08 24.75 35.96
CA VAL A 571 -10.56 24.98 34.60
C VAL A 571 -12.05 25.24 34.64
N ASN A 572 -12.52 26.23 33.88
CA ASN A 572 -13.94 26.41 33.61
C ASN A 572 -14.29 25.75 32.27
N PRO A 573 -14.77 24.49 32.28
CA PRO A 573 -15.23 23.84 31.06
C PRO A 573 -16.47 24.55 30.51
N ARG A 574 -16.59 24.59 29.18
CA ARG A 574 -17.77 25.11 28.47
C ARG A 574 -18.75 23.99 28.16
N VAL A 575 -19.93 24.39 27.68
CA VAL A 575 -21.06 23.49 27.37
C VAL A 575 -20.73 22.36 26.39
N ILE A 576 -19.66 22.49 25.60
CA ILE A 576 -19.24 21.46 24.65
C ILE A 576 -18.44 20.31 25.30
N VAL A 577 -18.09 20.41 26.58
CA VAL A 577 -17.40 19.34 27.32
C VAL A 577 -18.41 18.23 27.65
N PRO A 578 -18.21 16.98 27.17
CA PRO A 578 -19.14 15.90 27.42
C PRO A 578 -19.08 15.44 28.88
N TYR A 579 -20.26 15.19 29.45
CA TYR A 579 -20.35 14.56 30.76
C TYR A 579 -19.95 13.08 30.68
N SER A 580 -19.01 12.65 31.54
CA SER A 580 -18.69 11.23 31.77
C SER A 580 -17.86 11.10 33.04
N VAL A 581 -18.02 9.98 33.74
CA VAL A 581 -17.24 9.60 34.92
C VAL A 581 -15.85 9.04 34.58
N SER A 582 -15.61 8.68 33.31
CA SER A 582 -14.34 8.13 32.84
C SER A 582 -13.45 9.24 32.26
N LYS A 583 -12.19 9.30 32.70
CA LYS A 583 -11.17 10.25 32.18
C LYS A 583 -10.67 9.89 30.77
N ALA A 584 -10.93 8.66 30.34
CA ALA A 584 -10.52 8.18 29.01
C ALA A 584 -11.52 8.60 27.92
N ASP A 585 -12.74 8.97 28.31
CA ASP A 585 -13.80 9.28 27.38
C ASP A 585 -13.58 10.62 26.68
N SER A 586 -14.10 10.71 25.47
CA SER A 586 -14.11 11.91 24.64
C SER A 586 -15.32 11.88 23.71
N ALA A 587 -15.77 13.04 23.26
CA ALA A 587 -16.83 13.15 22.28
C ALA A 587 -16.46 14.15 21.18
N THR A 588 -17.13 14.05 20.04
CA THR A 588 -17.04 15.02 18.97
C THR A 588 -18.32 15.85 18.91
N THR A 589 -18.18 17.13 18.57
CA THR A 589 -19.31 18.04 18.32
C THR A 589 -19.11 18.78 17.00
N THR A 590 -20.19 19.05 16.31
CA THR A 590 -20.25 19.81 15.05
C THR A 590 -21.13 21.02 15.25
N ARG A 591 -20.65 22.21 14.88
CA ARG A 591 -21.38 23.48 15.00
C ARG A 591 -21.19 24.28 13.70
N SER A 592 -22.24 24.93 13.18
CA SER A 592 -22.06 25.90 12.09
C SER A 592 -21.19 27.06 12.56
N LEU A 593 -20.25 27.51 11.72
CA LEU A 593 -19.42 28.68 12.08
C LEU A 593 -20.27 29.94 12.24
N SER A 594 -21.32 30.13 11.42
CA SER A 594 -22.23 31.28 11.52
C SER A 594 -22.84 31.40 12.92
N ASN A 595 -23.31 30.27 13.47
CA ASN A 595 -23.95 30.19 14.77
C ASN A 595 -22.93 30.43 15.90
N VAL A 596 -21.73 29.87 15.76
CA VAL A 596 -20.63 30.11 16.73
C VAL A 596 -20.28 31.60 16.77
N LEU A 597 -20.34 32.30 15.64
CA LEU A 597 -20.04 33.73 15.53
C LEU A 597 -21.24 34.65 15.83
N GLY A 598 -22.44 34.11 16.11
CA GLY A 598 -23.65 34.91 16.32
C GLY A 598 -24.12 35.69 15.10
N ARG A 599 -23.87 35.18 13.89
CA ARG A 599 -24.27 35.78 12.61
C ARG A 599 -25.39 34.93 12.00
N GLU A 600 -26.64 35.24 12.30
CA GLU A 600 -27.81 34.72 11.57
C GLU A 600 -28.29 35.72 10.51
#